data_AF-A0A0A9ZD81-F1
#
_entry.id   AF-A0A0A9ZD81-F1
#
_cell.length_a   1.000
_cell.length_b   1.000
_cell.length_c   1.000
_cell.angle_alpha   90.00
_cell.angle_beta   90.00
_cell.angle_gamma   90.00
#
_symmetry.space_group_name_H-M   'P 1'
#
loop_
_entity.id
_entity.type
_entity.pdbx_description
1 polymer ?
#
loop_
_entity_poly.entity_id
_entity_poly.type
_entity_poly.pdbx_seq_one_letter_code
_entity_poly.pdbx_strand_id
1 'polypeptide(L)'
;MHAVTRAVYQLYLEQYHQDTCNINRCDWNIAWIDRYGMNFLRTLQKHQKINYIPGIELLSKKKNFVRIVHYLTSRLQHHYAFVPLSWDLPRMYREFVQYHTVMSDMESTSSQDAQKPTYIVKPGASCQGSGIYLIQNPKDLRTRHPSTSIVVSKYIDNPLLIQNFKFDLRIYVLVTSSNPPRIYVFEEGLARFCTQTYEFPCASNLQSIYAHLTNYTINKTNRAGCGGEKKSQNTDNFKWSLSQLNEYLVAEYGARVCAGVWDRIHVIIVSTV
;
A
#
# COMPACT_ATOMS: atom_id res chain seq x y z
N MET A 1 -6.16 -21.51 3.63
CA MET A 1 -7.11 -20.44 4.01
C MET A 1 -6.33 -19.27 4.60
N HIS A 2 -6.48 -18.05 4.04
CA HIS A 2 -5.77 -16.85 4.50
C HIS A 2 -6.17 -16.49 5.95
N ALA A 3 -5.30 -15.80 6.70
CA ALA A 3 -5.53 -15.54 8.13
C ALA A 3 -6.83 -14.77 8.41
N VAL A 4 -7.17 -13.80 7.55
CA VAL A 4 -8.42 -13.03 7.62
C VAL A 4 -9.65 -13.91 7.40
N THR A 5 -9.61 -14.77 6.38
CA THR A 5 -10.70 -15.70 6.07
C THR A 5 -10.99 -16.65 7.24
N ARG A 6 -9.94 -17.11 7.94
CA ARG A 6 -10.10 -17.92 9.16
C ARG A 6 -10.74 -17.14 10.30
N ALA A 7 -10.29 -15.92 10.55
CA ALA A 7 -10.86 -15.08 11.61
C ALA A 7 -12.34 -14.79 11.37
N VAL A 8 -12.71 -14.45 10.13
CA VAL A 8 -14.11 -14.19 9.77
C VAL A 8 -14.96 -15.45 9.89
N TYR A 9 -14.43 -16.61 9.48
CA TYR A 9 -15.10 -17.88 9.64
C TYR A 9 -15.33 -18.24 11.12
N GLN A 10 -14.34 -18.02 11.99
CA GLN A 10 -14.48 -18.24 13.43
C GLN A 10 -15.54 -17.32 14.04
N LEU A 11 -15.50 -16.02 13.74
CA LEU A 11 -16.51 -15.07 14.21
C LEU A 11 -17.91 -15.43 13.74
N TYR A 12 -18.05 -15.93 12.51
CA TYR A 12 -19.34 -16.40 12.00
C TYR A 12 -19.87 -17.60 12.81
N LEU A 13 -19.02 -18.60 13.07
CA LEU A 13 -19.42 -19.77 13.86
C LEU A 13 -19.77 -19.40 15.31
N GLU A 14 -19.02 -18.48 15.90
CA GLU A 14 -19.27 -17.97 17.26
C GLU A 14 -20.58 -17.20 17.36
N GLN A 15 -20.94 -16.42 16.34
CA GLN A 15 -22.12 -15.57 16.38
C GLN A 15 -23.41 -16.27 15.94
N TYR A 16 -23.34 -17.14 14.93
CA TYR A 16 -24.54 -17.70 14.28
C TYR A 16 -24.73 -19.19 14.55
N HIS A 17 -23.71 -19.91 15.02
CA HIS A 17 -23.77 -21.35 15.31
C HIS A 17 -24.34 -22.22 14.16
N GLN A 18 -24.13 -21.79 12.91
CA GLN A 18 -24.62 -22.48 11.71
C GLN A 18 -23.48 -23.12 10.92
N ASP A 19 -23.75 -24.31 10.38
CA ASP A 19 -22.82 -25.02 9.48
C ASP A 19 -22.69 -24.31 8.13
N THR A 20 -21.51 -24.42 7.52
CA THR A 20 -21.27 -23.92 6.17
C THR A 20 -21.64 -24.94 5.11
N CYS A 21 -22.09 -24.46 3.96
CA CYS A 21 -22.42 -25.30 2.82
C CYS A 21 -21.39 -25.15 1.67
N ASN A 22 -21.46 -26.08 0.71
CA ASN A 22 -20.70 -25.97 -0.52
C ASN A 22 -21.27 -24.82 -1.37
N ILE A 23 -20.41 -23.90 -1.82
CA ILE A 23 -20.78 -22.73 -2.63
C ILE A 23 -21.44 -23.07 -3.98
N ASN A 24 -21.22 -24.28 -4.50
CA ASN A 24 -21.86 -24.76 -5.72
C ASN A 24 -23.33 -25.16 -5.49
N ARG A 25 -23.77 -25.30 -4.23
CA ARG A 25 -25.19 -25.37 -3.88
C ARG A 25 -25.72 -23.94 -3.93
N CYS A 26 -26.92 -23.72 -4.49
CA CYS A 26 -27.51 -22.37 -4.57
C CYS A 26 -28.14 -21.90 -3.25
N ASP A 27 -28.06 -22.71 -2.19
CA ASP A 27 -28.70 -22.47 -0.90
C ASP A 27 -27.72 -21.89 0.12
N TRP A 28 -27.41 -20.61 -0.04
CA TRP A 28 -26.59 -19.82 0.89
C TRP A 28 -26.91 -18.34 0.80
N ASN A 29 -26.65 -17.59 1.87
CA ASN A 29 -26.87 -16.15 1.91
C ASN A 29 -25.58 -15.34 1.76
N ILE A 30 -24.49 -15.79 2.40
CA ILE A 30 -23.20 -15.09 2.39
C ILE A 30 -22.11 -16.08 1.99
N ALA A 31 -21.25 -15.68 1.05
CA ALA A 31 -20.04 -16.41 0.71
C ALA A 31 -18.82 -15.53 0.92
N TRP A 32 -17.90 -15.98 1.78
CA TRP A 32 -16.60 -15.34 1.98
C TRP A 32 -15.54 -16.04 1.14
N ILE A 33 -15.22 -15.43 0.01
CA ILE A 33 -14.42 -16.01 -1.07
C ILE A 33 -13.23 -15.12 -1.41
N ASP A 34 -12.15 -15.74 -1.90
CA ASP A 34 -10.97 -14.99 -2.32
C ASP A 34 -11.20 -14.37 -3.71
N ARG A 35 -11.53 -15.18 -4.73
CA ARG A 35 -11.90 -14.73 -6.09
C ARG A 35 -12.69 -15.78 -6.87
N TYR A 36 -13.63 -15.32 -7.68
CA TYR A 36 -14.33 -16.11 -8.69
C TYR A 36 -14.43 -15.34 -10.01
N GLY A 37 -14.56 -16.05 -11.13
CA GLY A 37 -14.72 -15.44 -12.44
C GLY A 37 -16.11 -14.82 -12.66
N MET A 38 -16.24 -13.96 -13.67
CA MET A 38 -17.50 -13.30 -14.03
C MET A 38 -18.66 -14.29 -14.28
N ASN A 39 -18.35 -15.51 -14.75
CA ASN A 39 -19.37 -16.54 -14.97
C ASN A 39 -20.07 -16.93 -13.67
N PHE A 40 -19.32 -17.10 -12.57
CA PHE A 40 -19.90 -17.36 -11.25
C PHE A 40 -20.67 -16.15 -10.71
N LEU A 41 -20.14 -14.94 -10.91
CA LEU A 41 -20.81 -13.72 -10.45
C LEU A 41 -22.18 -13.52 -11.12
N ARG A 42 -22.33 -13.98 -12.37
CA ARG A 42 -23.60 -13.94 -13.11
C ARG A 42 -24.63 -14.97 -12.63
N THR A 43 -24.21 -16.01 -11.89
CA THR A 43 -25.15 -17.01 -11.35
C THR A 43 -25.70 -16.63 -9.98
N LEU A 44 -25.23 -15.53 -9.38
CA LEU A 44 -25.65 -15.09 -8.06
C LEU A 44 -27.14 -14.73 -8.02
N GLN A 45 -27.82 -15.24 -7.00
CA GLN A 45 -29.21 -14.92 -6.69
C GLN A 45 -29.32 -13.59 -5.94
N LYS A 46 -30.49 -12.93 -5.99
CA LYS A 46 -30.68 -11.60 -5.37
C LYS A 46 -30.36 -11.56 -3.87
N HIS A 47 -30.60 -12.66 -3.15
CA HIS A 47 -30.36 -12.78 -1.72
C HIS A 47 -28.90 -13.11 -1.37
N GLN A 48 -28.10 -13.55 -2.35
CA GLN A 48 -26.71 -13.95 -2.16
C GLN A 48 -25.78 -12.73 -2.11
N LYS A 49 -24.87 -12.73 -1.14
CA LYS A 49 -23.86 -11.69 -0.93
C LYS A 49 -22.47 -12.28 -0.90
N ILE A 50 -21.52 -11.56 -1.47
CA ILE A 50 -20.10 -11.92 -1.48
C ILE A 50 -19.26 -10.77 -0.91
N ASN A 51 -18.06 -11.09 -0.44
CA ASN A 51 -17.10 -10.16 0.18
C ASN A 51 -16.20 -9.41 -0.82
N TYR A 52 -16.62 -9.26 -2.09
CA TYR A 52 -15.81 -8.67 -3.16
C TYR A 52 -16.70 -7.93 -4.17
N ILE A 53 -16.21 -6.78 -4.67
CA ILE A 53 -16.86 -6.00 -5.72
C ILE A 53 -16.21 -6.33 -7.07
N PRO A 54 -17.00 -6.76 -8.09
CA PRO A 54 -16.49 -7.01 -9.44
C PRO A 54 -15.73 -5.82 -10.01
N GLY A 55 -14.49 -6.05 -10.43
CA GLY A 55 -13.62 -5.02 -11.01
C GLY A 55 -12.67 -4.32 -10.03
N ILE A 56 -12.68 -4.68 -8.73
CA ILE A 56 -11.74 -4.11 -7.74
C ILE A 56 -10.26 -4.30 -8.10
N GLU A 57 -9.93 -5.19 -9.05
CA GLU A 57 -8.59 -5.34 -9.63
C GLU A 57 -8.07 -4.05 -10.27
N LEU A 58 -8.96 -3.15 -10.69
CA LEU A 58 -8.57 -1.83 -11.17
C LEU A 58 -7.85 -1.03 -10.08
N LEU A 59 -8.30 -1.14 -8.83
CA LEU A 59 -7.74 -0.45 -7.67
C LEU A 59 -6.65 -1.28 -6.95
N SER A 60 -6.86 -2.59 -6.83
CA SER A 60 -6.03 -3.46 -5.99
C SER A 60 -4.75 -3.99 -6.66
N LYS A 61 -4.68 -4.00 -8.00
CA LYS A 61 -3.45 -4.36 -8.72
C LYS A 61 -2.65 -3.11 -9.05
N LYS A 62 -1.42 -3.01 -8.54
CA LYS A 62 -0.51 -1.85 -8.71
C LYS A 62 -0.49 -1.31 -10.14
N LYS A 63 -0.33 -2.21 -11.12
CA LYS A 63 -0.31 -1.88 -12.55
C LYS A 63 -1.61 -1.20 -13.01
N ASN A 64 -2.75 -1.79 -12.68
CA ASN A 64 -4.03 -1.26 -13.08
C ASN A 64 -4.31 0.08 -12.40
N PHE A 65 -3.94 0.20 -11.13
CA PHE A 65 -4.07 1.43 -10.36
C PHE A 65 -3.29 2.58 -11.01
N VAL A 66 -2.01 2.36 -11.37
CA VAL A 66 -1.21 3.37 -12.08
C VAL A 66 -1.85 3.77 -13.40
N ARG A 67 -2.36 2.81 -14.18
CA ARG A 67 -3.02 3.09 -15.45
C ARG A 67 -4.29 3.92 -15.29
N ILE A 68 -5.15 3.57 -14.34
CA ILE A 68 -6.42 4.29 -14.14
C ILE A 68 -6.16 5.67 -13.55
N VAL A 69 -5.23 5.82 -12.60
CA VAL A 69 -4.84 7.13 -12.07
C VAL A 69 -4.25 8.00 -13.17
N HIS A 70 -3.34 7.48 -14.00
CA HIS A 70 -2.77 8.26 -15.10
C HIS A 70 -3.86 8.74 -16.09
N TYR A 71 -4.83 7.88 -16.40
CA TYR A 71 -5.98 8.25 -17.21
C TYR A 71 -6.83 9.34 -16.55
N LEU A 72 -7.08 9.26 -15.24
CA LEU A 72 -7.88 10.22 -14.50
C LEU A 72 -7.16 11.56 -14.30
N THR A 73 -5.87 11.55 -13.98
CA THR A 73 -5.05 12.77 -13.83
C THR A 73 -5.00 13.57 -15.11
N SER A 74 -5.04 12.95 -16.30
CA SER A 74 -5.09 13.72 -17.56
C SER A 74 -6.35 14.58 -17.71
N ARG A 75 -7.40 14.32 -16.93
CA ARG A 75 -8.69 15.07 -16.96
C ARG A 75 -9.02 15.81 -15.68
N LEU A 76 -8.52 15.31 -14.55
CA LEU A 76 -8.83 15.77 -13.20
C LEU A 76 -7.52 16.06 -12.44
N GLN A 77 -6.62 16.83 -13.07
CA GLN A 77 -5.21 16.96 -12.70
C GLN A 77 -4.96 17.15 -11.20
N HIS A 78 -5.71 18.03 -10.53
CA HIS A 78 -5.48 18.36 -9.12
C HIS A 78 -6.07 17.33 -8.14
N HIS A 79 -7.06 16.54 -8.55
CA HIS A 79 -7.76 15.62 -7.65
C HIS A 79 -6.91 14.41 -7.24
N TYR A 80 -5.92 14.03 -8.05
CA TYR A 80 -5.06 12.86 -7.82
C TYR A 80 -3.61 13.21 -7.47
N ALA A 81 -3.35 14.45 -7.06
CA ALA A 81 -2.01 14.91 -6.67
C ALA A 81 -1.43 14.15 -5.45
N PHE A 82 -2.27 13.42 -4.71
CA PHE A 82 -1.85 12.55 -3.62
C PHE A 82 -1.15 11.26 -4.08
N VAL A 83 -1.25 10.89 -5.37
CA VAL A 83 -0.58 9.70 -5.91
C VAL A 83 0.80 10.10 -6.44
N PRO A 84 1.89 9.49 -5.95
CA PRO A 84 3.23 9.74 -6.49
C PRO A 84 3.30 9.41 -7.98
N LEU A 85 4.01 10.25 -8.74
CA LEU A 85 4.23 10.02 -10.17
C LEU A 85 4.77 8.61 -10.40
N SER A 86 4.11 7.86 -11.29
CA SER A 86 4.34 6.43 -11.47
C SER A 86 4.24 6.03 -12.94
N TRP A 87 4.98 4.98 -13.31
CA TRP A 87 5.12 4.46 -14.66
C TRP A 87 4.92 2.94 -14.67
N ASP A 88 4.07 2.45 -15.58
CA ASP A 88 3.89 1.02 -15.86
C ASP A 88 4.86 0.58 -16.96
N LEU A 89 5.88 -0.20 -16.59
CA LEU A 89 6.90 -0.68 -17.50
C LEU A 89 6.54 -2.09 -18.01
N PRO A 90 6.90 -2.41 -19.28
CA PRO A 90 7.76 -1.63 -20.19
C PRO A 90 7.05 -0.52 -20.98
N ARG A 91 5.72 -0.40 -20.87
CA ARG A 91 4.91 0.52 -21.69
C ARG A 91 5.35 1.98 -21.59
N MET A 92 5.67 2.43 -20.38
CA MET A 92 6.00 3.83 -20.07
C MET A 92 7.50 4.05 -19.85
N TYR A 93 8.36 3.17 -20.38
CA TYR A 93 9.80 3.24 -20.14
C TYR A 93 10.43 4.53 -20.70
N ARG A 94 10.00 4.96 -21.90
CA ARG A 94 10.56 6.16 -22.55
C ARG A 94 10.22 7.42 -21.75
N GLU A 95 8.99 7.52 -21.28
CA GLU A 95 8.47 8.62 -20.46
C GLU A 95 9.19 8.67 -19.11
N PHE A 96 9.46 7.51 -18.50
CA PHE A 96 10.26 7.42 -17.28
C PHE A 96 11.69 7.92 -17.48
N VAL A 97 12.38 7.46 -18.53
CA VAL A 97 13.75 7.89 -18.83
C VAL A 97 13.81 9.39 -19.15
N GLN A 98 12.88 9.89 -19.96
CA GLN A 98 12.80 11.32 -20.29
C GLN A 98 12.60 12.17 -19.04
N TYR A 99 11.67 11.77 -18.14
CA TYR A 99 11.46 12.46 -16.87
C TYR A 99 12.75 12.47 -16.03
N HIS A 100 13.43 11.32 -15.91
CA HIS A 100 14.68 11.23 -15.17
C HIS A 100 15.78 12.14 -15.74
N THR A 101 15.94 12.20 -17.06
CA THR A 101 16.92 13.08 -17.71
C THR A 101 16.67 14.54 -17.32
N VAL A 102 15.43 15.02 -17.49
CA VAL A 102 15.06 16.40 -17.15
C VAL A 102 15.32 16.73 -15.68
N MET A 103 14.97 15.84 -14.76
CA MET A 103 15.23 16.05 -13.32
C MET A 103 16.72 16.06 -12.99
N SER A 104 17.50 15.17 -13.61
CA SER A 104 18.94 15.10 -13.37
C SER A 104 19.67 16.34 -13.91
N ASP A 105 19.22 16.87 -15.05
CA ASP A 105 19.77 18.10 -15.64
C ASP A 105 19.49 19.31 -14.73
N MET A 106 18.27 19.44 -14.20
CA MET A 106 17.90 20.50 -13.27
C MET A 106 18.70 20.44 -11.96
N GLU A 107 18.96 19.25 -11.44
CA GLU A 107 19.74 19.08 -10.22
C GLU A 107 21.22 19.40 -10.43
N SER A 108 21.79 19.06 -11.60
CA SER A 108 23.17 19.38 -11.95
C SER A 108 23.46 20.89 -12.02
N THR A 109 22.42 21.71 -12.19
CA THR A 109 22.52 23.17 -12.18
C THR A 109 22.34 23.78 -10.78
N SER A 110 21.87 23.00 -9.81
CA SER A 110 21.81 23.36 -8.39
C SER A 110 23.08 22.92 -7.65
N SER A 111 23.35 23.51 -6.48
CA SER A 111 24.54 23.30 -5.64
C SER A 111 24.94 21.83 -5.44
N GLN A 112 26.22 21.56 -5.09
CA GLN A 112 26.78 20.21 -4.90
C GLN A 112 26.00 19.29 -3.94
N ASP A 113 25.11 19.83 -3.10
CA ASP A 113 24.23 19.09 -2.20
C ASP A 113 22.88 18.66 -2.82
N ALA A 114 22.67 18.87 -4.13
CA ALA A 114 21.45 18.48 -4.81
C ALA A 114 21.23 16.95 -4.75
N GLN A 115 20.13 16.56 -4.13
CA GLN A 115 19.77 15.16 -3.88
C GLN A 115 19.20 14.52 -5.15
N LYS A 116 19.79 13.39 -5.57
CA LYS A 116 19.39 12.65 -6.78
C LYS A 116 17.95 12.15 -6.70
N PRO A 117 17.20 12.11 -7.84
CA PRO A 117 15.83 11.63 -7.83
C PRO A 117 15.85 10.13 -7.52
N THR A 118 15.12 9.74 -6.48
CA THR A 118 15.02 8.34 -6.06
C THR A 118 13.69 7.75 -6.49
N TYR A 119 13.74 6.52 -6.99
CA TYR A 119 12.56 5.79 -7.44
C TYR A 119 12.44 4.46 -6.71
N ILE A 120 11.20 4.01 -6.48
CA ILE A 120 10.89 2.70 -5.93
C ILE A 120 10.32 1.80 -7.02
N VAL A 121 10.96 0.64 -7.21
CA VAL A 121 10.58 -0.37 -8.20
C VAL A 121 9.77 -1.46 -7.51
N LYS A 122 8.57 -1.73 -8.04
CA LYS A 122 7.61 -2.68 -7.48
C LYS A 122 7.22 -3.72 -8.53
N PRO A 123 7.52 -5.01 -8.33
CA PRO A 123 7.07 -6.06 -9.25
C PRO A 123 5.54 -6.18 -9.30
N GLY A 124 4.99 -6.46 -10.48
CA GLY A 124 3.54 -6.48 -10.71
C GLY A 124 2.79 -7.57 -9.94
N ALA A 125 3.38 -8.76 -9.80
CA ALA A 125 2.75 -9.93 -9.18
C ALA A 125 3.20 -10.22 -7.74
N SER A 126 4.08 -9.41 -7.15
CA SER A 126 4.57 -9.67 -5.79
C SER A 126 3.70 -9.01 -4.71
N CYS A 127 3.52 -9.74 -3.62
CA CYS A 127 2.96 -9.23 -2.37
C CYS A 127 4.06 -9.19 -1.28
N GLN A 128 3.73 -8.63 -0.11
CA GLN A 128 4.58 -8.66 1.09
C GLN A 128 5.95 -7.96 0.98
N GLY A 129 6.16 -7.13 -0.04
CA GLY A 129 7.40 -6.40 -0.24
C GLY A 129 8.49 -7.16 -0.99
N SER A 130 8.22 -8.39 -1.42
CA SER A 130 9.18 -9.20 -2.17
C SER A 130 9.55 -8.55 -3.52
N GLY A 131 10.86 -8.42 -3.75
CA GLY A 131 11.43 -7.86 -4.98
C GLY A 131 11.28 -6.34 -5.13
N ILE A 132 10.89 -5.62 -4.07
CA ILE A 132 10.90 -4.15 -4.07
C ILE A 132 12.32 -3.65 -3.80
N TYR A 133 12.77 -2.67 -4.57
CA TYR A 133 14.08 -2.03 -4.39
C TYR A 133 14.04 -0.56 -4.83
N LEU A 134 15.04 0.21 -4.40
CA LEU A 134 15.22 1.60 -4.81
C LEU A 134 16.28 1.70 -5.92
N ILE A 135 16.12 2.68 -6.79
CA ILE A 135 17.09 3.06 -7.83
C ILE A 135 17.20 4.58 -7.90
N GLN A 136 18.36 5.08 -8.32
CA GLN A 136 18.56 6.49 -8.68
C GLN A 136 18.89 6.66 -10.17
N ASN A 137 19.29 5.58 -10.86
CA ASN A 137 19.49 5.58 -12.31
C ASN A 137 18.55 4.55 -12.98
N PRO A 138 17.86 4.90 -14.08
CA PRO A 138 17.08 3.94 -14.88
C PRO A 138 17.88 2.71 -15.32
N LYS A 139 19.20 2.83 -15.50
CA LYS A 139 20.08 1.70 -15.85
C LYS A 139 20.18 0.64 -14.76
N ASP A 140 19.85 0.97 -13.51
CA ASP A 140 19.87 0.04 -12.37
C ASP A 140 18.63 -0.87 -12.33
N LEU A 141 17.71 -0.74 -13.29
CA LEU A 141 16.55 -1.61 -13.41
C LEU A 141 17.00 -3.07 -13.63
N ARG A 142 16.77 -3.89 -12.61
CA ARG A 142 17.04 -5.33 -12.60
C ARG A 142 15.94 -6.09 -13.35
N THR A 143 15.67 -5.74 -14.61
CA THR A 143 14.68 -6.48 -15.42
C THR A 143 15.30 -7.78 -15.91
N ARG A 144 14.96 -8.91 -15.25
CA ARG A 144 15.40 -10.25 -15.70
C ARG A 144 14.79 -10.68 -17.03
N HIS A 145 13.67 -10.05 -17.44
CA HIS A 145 13.03 -10.32 -18.73
C HIS A 145 12.29 -9.07 -19.26
N PRO A 146 12.41 -8.71 -20.56
CA PRO A 146 11.78 -7.53 -21.16
C PRO A 146 10.25 -7.44 -21.01
N SER A 147 9.57 -8.58 -20.83
CA SER A 147 8.11 -8.64 -20.64
C SER A 147 7.66 -8.57 -19.17
N THR A 148 8.59 -8.48 -18.21
CA THR A 148 8.22 -8.44 -16.78
C THR A 148 7.55 -7.11 -16.46
N SER A 149 6.27 -7.16 -16.10
CA SER A 149 5.52 -5.96 -15.73
C SER A 149 5.93 -5.48 -14.33
N ILE A 150 6.47 -4.26 -14.28
CA ILE A 150 6.86 -3.58 -13.04
C ILE A 150 6.25 -2.18 -13.00
N VAL A 151 6.02 -1.68 -11.79
CA VAL A 151 5.66 -0.29 -11.55
C VAL A 151 6.87 0.41 -10.96
N VAL A 152 7.27 1.51 -11.58
CA VAL A 152 8.24 2.45 -11.02
C VAL A 152 7.46 3.64 -10.49
N SER A 153 7.76 4.11 -9.28
CA SER A 153 7.15 5.32 -8.71
C SER A 153 8.25 6.23 -8.18
N LYS A 154 8.04 7.56 -8.22
CA LYS A 154 8.85 8.50 -7.44
C LYS A 154 8.79 8.08 -5.97
N TYR A 155 9.95 7.97 -5.33
CA TYR A 155 10.03 7.66 -3.92
C TYR A 155 9.69 8.91 -3.09
N ILE A 156 8.95 8.72 -2.00
CA ILE A 156 8.73 9.79 -1.02
C ILE A 156 9.93 9.75 -0.06
N ASP A 157 10.84 10.68 -0.27
CA ASP A 157 12.15 10.82 0.38
C ASP A 157 12.16 11.75 1.60
N ASN A 158 11.09 12.52 1.78
CA ASN A 158 10.82 13.28 3.00
C ASN A 158 9.52 12.79 3.70
N PRO A 159 9.50 11.56 4.24
CA PRO A 159 8.36 11.06 5.00
C PRO A 159 8.32 11.69 6.41
N LEU A 160 7.13 11.76 7.01
CA LEU A 160 7.02 11.97 8.45
C LEU A 160 7.71 10.81 9.18
N LEU A 161 8.56 11.14 10.16
CA LEU A 161 9.27 10.18 10.99
C LEU A 161 8.78 10.27 12.44
N ILE A 162 8.74 9.14 13.13
CA ILE A 162 8.53 9.08 14.59
C ILE A 162 9.75 8.39 15.16
N GLN A 163 10.47 9.08 16.06
CA GLN A 163 11.74 8.60 16.62
C GLN A 163 12.73 8.16 15.52
N ASN A 164 12.79 8.93 14.42
CA ASN A 164 13.59 8.64 13.22
C ASN A 164 13.19 7.37 12.45
N PHE A 165 12.09 6.70 12.77
CA PHE A 165 11.61 5.56 11.99
C PHE A 165 10.55 5.97 10.99
N LYS A 166 10.72 5.53 9.74
CA LYS A 166 9.69 5.63 8.71
C LYS A 166 8.54 4.67 9.02
N PHE A 167 7.32 5.08 8.72
CA PHE A 167 6.13 4.24 8.87
C PHE A 167 5.13 4.41 7.72
N ASP A 168 4.17 3.49 7.65
CA ASP A 168 3.00 3.60 6.80
C ASP A 168 1.71 3.31 7.57
N LEU A 169 0.58 3.77 7.03
CA LEU A 169 -0.74 3.50 7.59
C LEU A 169 -1.43 2.36 6.85
N ARG A 170 -1.97 1.41 7.60
CA ARG A 170 -2.98 0.46 7.15
C ARG A 170 -4.33 0.88 7.69
N ILE A 171 -5.15 1.44 6.80
CA ILE A 171 -6.53 1.82 7.07
C ILE A 171 -7.45 0.78 6.45
N TYR A 172 -8.49 0.37 7.18
CA TYR A 172 -9.47 -0.59 6.71
C TYR A 172 -10.72 0.15 6.23
N VAL A 173 -11.12 -0.10 4.99
CA VAL A 173 -12.28 0.53 4.35
C VAL A 173 -13.24 -0.56 3.90
N LEU A 174 -14.51 -0.44 4.28
CA LEU A 174 -15.60 -1.32 3.88
C LEU A 174 -16.50 -0.58 2.87
N VAL A 175 -16.65 -1.15 1.69
CA VAL A 175 -17.59 -0.67 0.66
C VAL A 175 -18.74 -1.64 0.57
N THR A 176 -19.95 -1.20 0.94
CA THR A 176 -21.15 -2.05 0.99
C THR A 176 -22.04 -1.92 -0.23
N SER A 177 -21.90 -0.83 -0.97
CA SER A 177 -22.65 -0.54 -2.19
C SER A 177 -21.80 0.35 -3.09
N SER A 178 -21.84 0.08 -4.40
CA SER A 178 -21.26 0.94 -5.43
C SER A 178 -22.29 1.88 -6.07
N ASN A 179 -23.59 1.62 -5.88
CA ASN A 179 -24.66 2.44 -6.44
C ASN A 179 -25.94 2.41 -5.57
N PRO A 180 -26.22 3.45 -4.76
CA PRO A 180 -25.33 4.59 -4.48
C PRO A 180 -24.08 4.14 -3.69
N PRO A 181 -22.93 4.83 -3.81
CA PRO A 181 -21.73 4.47 -3.07
C PRO A 181 -21.94 4.58 -1.56
N ARG A 182 -21.56 3.52 -0.82
CA ARG A 182 -21.60 3.49 0.66
C ARG A 182 -20.27 2.97 1.19
N ILE A 183 -19.48 3.89 1.74
CA ILE A 183 -18.10 3.68 2.16
C ILE A 183 -18.02 3.91 3.67
N TYR A 184 -17.41 2.98 4.40
CA TYR A 184 -17.15 3.09 5.83
C TYR A 184 -15.66 2.92 6.09
N VAL A 185 -15.10 3.79 6.93
CA VAL A 185 -13.72 3.68 7.40
C VAL A 185 -13.77 3.10 8.80
N PHE A 186 -13.03 2.02 9.05
CA PHE A 186 -12.93 1.47 10.39
C PHE A 186 -12.12 2.43 11.27
N GLU A 187 -12.59 2.67 12.50
CA GLU A 187 -11.96 3.61 13.43
C GLU A 187 -10.53 3.19 13.79
N GLU A 188 -10.26 1.89 13.75
CA GLU A 188 -8.95 1.33 14.03
C GLU A 188 -8.19 0.85 12.79
N GLY A 189 -6.88 0.72 12.98
CA GLY A 189 -5.95 0.35 11.92
C GLY A 189 -4.55 0.11 12.47
N LEU A 190 -3.55 0.19 11.61
CA LEU A 190 -2.15 -0.04 12.03
C LEU A 190 -1.22 1.01 11.44
N ALA A 191 -0.45 1.68 12.28
CA ALA A 191 0.80 2.33 11.87
C ALA A 191 1.93 1.30 11.93
N ARG A 192 2.65 1.10 10.82
CA ARG A 192 3.65 0.04 10.67
C ARG A 192 5.02 0.65 10.45
N PHE A 193 5.92 0.45 11.39
CA PHE A 193 7.24 1.07 11.38
C PHE A 193 8.29 0.17 10.71
N CYS A 194 9.26 0.84 10.10
CA CYS A 194 10.57 0.28 9.78
C CYS A 194 11.31 -0.15 11.06
N THR A 195 12.31 -1.02 10.92
CA THR A 195 13.13 -1.50 12.05
C THR A 195 14.52 -0.91 12.10
N GLN A 196 14.87 -0.06 11.13
CA GLN A 196 16.06 0.77 11.13
C GLN A 196 15.66 2.24 10.98
N THR A 197 16.48 3.12 11.55
CA THR A 197 16.32 4.57 11.42
C THR A 197 16.38 4.97 9.95
N TYR A 198 15.55 5.93 9.60
CA TYR A 198 15.48 6.47 8.26
C TYR A 198 16.66 7.40 8.01
N GLU A 199 17.28 7.22 6.85
CA GLU A 199 18.23 8.15 6.28
C GLU A 199 17.72 8.56 4.89
N PHE A 200 18.07 9.77 4.48
CA PHE A 200 17.74 10.22 3.13
C PHE A 200 18.37 9.27 2.08
N PRO A 201 17.66 8.85 1.03
CA PRO A 201 18.17 7.89 0.07
C PRO A 201 19.39 8.42 -0.71
N CYS A 202 20.48 7.69 -0.66
CA CYS A 202 21.72 7.95 -1.37
C CYS A 202 22.31 6.62 -1.89
N ALA A 203 23.30 6.70 -2.78
CA ALA A 203 23.86 5.52 -3.43
C ALA A 203 24.33 4.41 -2.46
N SER A 204 24.79 4.77 -1.25
CA SER A 204 25.27 3.82 -0.25
C SER A 204 24.14 3.12 0.54
N ASN A 205 22.93 3.68 0.63
CA ASN A 205 21.85 3.15 1.46
C ASN A 205 20.63 2.62 0.68
N LEU A 206 20.63 2.64 -0.67
CA LEU A 206 19.51 2.11 -1.48
C LEU A 206 19.17 0.64 -1.21
N GLN A 207 20.12 -0.15 -0.70
CA GLN A 207 19.91 -1.56 -0.31
C GLN A 207 19.43 -1.73 1.15
N SER A 208 19.35 -0.65 1.94
CA SER A 208 18.91 -0.66 3.34
C SER A 208 17.39 -0.79 3.44
N ILE A 209 16.86 -1.94 3.00
CA ILE A 209 15.42 -2.18 2.88
C ILE A 209 14.66 -2.05 4.22
N TYR A 210 15.32 -2.26 5.36
CA TYR A 210 14.71 -2.17 6.69
C TYR A 210 14.49 -0.73 7.18
N ALA A 211 15.14 0.27 6.57
CA ALA A 211 14.91 1.69 6.80
C ALA A 211 13.87 2.28 5.82
N HIS A 212 13.81 1.72 4.60
CA HIS A 212 13.00 2.27 3.52
C HIS A 212 11.65 1.58 3.28
N LEU A 213 11.51 0.29 3.65
CA LEU A 213 10.32 -0.53 3.43
C LEU A 213 9.68 -0.94 4.77
N THR A 214 8.42 -0.56 4.95
CA THR A 214 7.62 -0.76 6.18
C THR A 214 6.87 -2.10 6.21
N ASN A 215 7.05 -2.95 5.20
CA ASN A 215 6.37 -4.24 5.10
C ASN A 215 6.70 -5.12 6.32
N TYR A 216 5.66 -5.66 6.97
CA TYR A 216 5.84 -6.52 8.14
C TYR A 216 6.71 -7.75 7.85
N THR A 217 6.53 -8.41 6.71
CA THR A 217 7.32 -9.61 6.36
C THR A 217 8.81 -9.30 6.29
N ILE A 218 9.19 -8.15 5.71
CA ILE A 218 10.58 -7.68 5.63
C ILE A 218 11.09 -7.35 7.03
N ASN A 219 10.36 -6.56 7.80
CA ASN A 219 10.82 -6.15 9.13
C ASN A 219 10.79 -7.27 10.18
N LYS A 220 10.04 -8.35 9.94
CA LYS A 220 10.07 -9.53 10.81
C LYS A 220 11.36 -10.33 10.64
N THR A 221 11.92 -10.43 9.43
CA THR A 221 13.17 -11.21 9.21
C THR A 221 14.36 -10.54 9.88
N ASN A 222 14.44 -9.20 9.87
CA ASN A 222 15.47 -8.48 10.62
C ASN A 222 15.42 -8.81 12.12
N ARG A 223 14.21 -8.88 12.70
CA ARG A 223 14.01 -9.25 14.11
C ARG A 223 14.50 -10.65 14.45
N ALA A 224 14.50 -11.59 13.49
CA ALA A 224 14.94 -12.97 13.72
C ALA A 224 16.46 -13.16 13.52
N GLY A 225 17.10 -12.30 12.72
CA GLY A 225 18.55 -12.34 12.46
C GLY A 225 19.41 -11.75 13.57
N CYS A 226 18.86 -10.85 14.40
CA CYS A 226 19.50 -10.37 15.62
C CYS A 226 19.40 -11.41 16.76
N GLY A 227 20.01 -12.57 16.53
CA GLY A 227 20.24 -13.58 17.57
C GLY A 227 21.39 -13.15 18.47
N GLY A 228 21.06 -12.62 19.64
CA GLY A 228 22.04 -12.32 20.68
C GLY A 228 22.04 -10.86 21.10
N GLU A 229 21.03 -10.48 21.88
CA GLU A 229 21.17 -9.68 23.11
C GLU A 229 19.79 -9.19 23.51
N LYS A 230 19.34 -9.68 24.68
CA LYS A 230 18.12 -9.32 25.42
C LYS A 230 16.86 -9.17 24.56
N LYS A 231 15.90 -10.08 24.78
CA LYS A 231 14.47 -9.78 24.64
C LYS A 231 14.15 -8.55 25.50
N SER A 232 14.45 -7.35 24.99
CA SER A 232 13.77 -6.13 25.39
C SER A 232 12.29 -6.44 25.22
N GLN A 233 11.54 -6.27 26.30
CA GLN A 233 10.13 -6.61 26.42
C GLN A 233 9.20 -5.81 25.48
N ASN A 234 9.72 -5.22 24.40
CA ASN A 234 8.98 -4.33 23.52
C ASN A 234 9.01 -4.79 22.06
N THR A 235 8.58 -6.01 21.80
CA THR A 235 8.27 -6.48 20.45
C THR A 235 7.14 -5.68 19.76
N ASP A 236 6.43 -4.84 20.54
CA ASP A 236 5.33 -3.96 20.13
C ASP A 236 5.78 -2.56 19.66
N ASN A 237 7.04 -2.17 19.84
CA ASN A 237 7.53 -0.82 19.49
C ASN A 237 7.48 -0.44 18.00
N PHE A 238 7.10 -1.36 17.10
CA PHE A 238 7.12 -1.14 15.66
C PHE A 238 5.74 -1.32 15.00
N LYS A 239 4.69 -1.37 15.82
CA LYS A 239 3.29 -1.32 15.36
C LYS A 239 2.49 -0.52 16.38
N TRP A 240 1.82 0.52 15.92
CA TRP A 240 0.84 1.22 16.74
C TRP A 240 -0.56 0.98 16.18
N SER A 241 -1.56 0.97 17.06
CA SER A 241 -2.94 1.17 16.66
C SER A 241 -3.11 2.58 16.08
N LEU A 242 -4.21 2.84 15.36
CA LEU A 242 -4.46 4.20 14.88
C LEU A 242 -4.79 5.15 16.04
N SER A 243 -5.45 4.68 17.10
CA SER A 243 -5.65 5.48 18.30
C SER A 243 -4.34 5.93 18.93
N GLN A 244 -3.37 5.02 19.09
CA GLN A 244 -2.04 5.35 19.61
C GLN A 244 -1.31 6.38 18.73
N LEU A 245 -1.41 6.24 17.40
CA LEU A 245 -0.87 7.24 16.48
C LEU A 245 -1.57 8.60 16.64
N ASN A 246 -2.90 8.60 16.75
CA ASN A 246 -3.67 9.84 16.90
C ASN A 246 -3.34 10.55 18.20
N GLU A 247 -3.23 9.84 19.32
CA GLU A 247 -2.78 10.38 20.60
C GLU A 247 -1.40 11.06 20.46
N TYR A 248 -0.46 10.38 19.81
CA TYR A 248 0.86 10.95 19.52
C TYR A 248 0.78 12.19 18.63
N LEU A 249 0.02 12.15 17.53
CA LEU A 249 -0.11 13.30 16.61
C LEU A 249 -0.76 14.51 17.29
N VAL A 250 -1.73 14.28 18.17
CA VAL A 250 -2.38 15.34 18.96
C VAL A 250 -1.39 15.94 19.96
N ALA A 251 -0.62 15.10 20.65
CA ALA A 251 0.36 15.56 21.63
C ALA A 251 1.49 16.38 20.99
N GLU A 252 2.03 15.94 19.84
CA GLU A 252 3.18 16.57 19.19
C GLU A 252 2.81 17.74 18.26
N TYR A 253 1.69 17.63 17.53
CA TYR A 253 1.31 18.59 16.48
C TYR A 253 -0.02 19.31 16.74
N GLY A 254 -0.76 18.91 17.78
CA GLY A 254 -2.05 19.49 18.15
C GLY A 254 -3.26 18.88 17.42
N ALA A 255 -4.42 18.97 18.06
CA ALA A 255 -5.67 18.35 17.60
C ALA A 255 -6.11 18.81 16.20
N ARG A 256 -5.91 20.09 15.88
CA ARG A 256 -6.29 20.65 14.57
C ARG A 256 -5.50 20.04 13.42
N VAL A 257 -4.20 19.79 13.61
CA VAL A 257 -3.35 19.17 12.58
C VAL A 257 -3.76 17.71 12.38
N CYS A 258 -3.97 16.97 13.48
CA CYS A 258 -4.45 15.59 13.43
C CYS A 258 -5.79 15.47 12.68
N ALA A 259 -6.76 16.35 12.96
CA ALA A 259 -8.03 16.40 12.23
C ALA A 259 -7.82 16.64 10.72
N GLY A 260 -6.97 17.61 10.35
CA GLY A 260 -6.68 17.90 8.95
C GLY A 260 -5.97 16.76 8.20
N VAL A 261 -5.21 15.91 8.89
CA VAL A 261 -4.65 14.67 8.31
C VAL A 261 -5.78 13.69 7.96
N TRP A 262 -6.74 13.49 8.86
CA TRP A 262 -7.88 12.60 8.63
C TRP A 262 -8.81 13.11 7.53
N ASP A 263 -9.05 14.42 7.45
CA ASP A 263 -9.81 15.02 6.34
C ASP A 263 -9.18 14.67 4.98
N ARG A 264 -7.85 14.79 4.87
CA ARG A 264 -7.12 14.43 3.65
C ARG A 264 -7.19 12.93 3.36
N ILE A 265 -7.06 12.08 4.39
CA ILE A 265 -7.20 10.63 4.25
C ILE A 265 -8.60 10.26 3.74
N HIS A 266 -9.66 10.87 4.27
CA HIS A 266 -11.03 10.64 3.79
C HIS A 266 -11.21 11.05 2.33
N VAL A 267 -10.66 12.21 1.93
CA VAL A 267 -10.66 12.64 0.52
C VAL A 267 -9.94 11.62 -0.36
N ILE A 268 -8.79 11.08 0.06
CA ILE A 268 -8.07 10.04 -0.68
C ILE A 268 -8.93 8.79 -0.85
N ILE A 269 -9.58 8.33 0.22
CA ILE A 269 -10.44 7.14 0.20
C ILE A 269 -11.61 7.33 -0.76
N VAL A 270 -12.36 8.43 -0.61
CA VAL A 270 -13.53 8.74 -1.46
C VAL A 270 -13.14 8.95 -2.91
N SER A 271 -12.01 9.59 -3.18
CA SER A 271 -11.53 9.80 -4.57
C SER A 271 -11.01 8.51 -5.23
N THR A 272 -10.70 7.49 -4.43
CA THR A 272 -10.14 6.22 -4.92
C THR A 272 -11.21 5.17 -5.19
N VAL A 273 -12.27 5.11 -4.36
CA VAL A 273 -13.38 4.15 -4.46
C VAL A 273 -14.37 4.57 -5.53
#